data_AF-A0A9D4X137-F1
#
_entry.id   AF-A0A9D4X137-F1
#
_cell.length_a   1.000
_cell.length_b   1.000
_cell.length_c   1.000
_cell.angle_alpha   90.00
_cell.angle_beta   90.00
_cell.angle_gamma   90.00
#
_symmetry.space_group_name_H-M   'P 1'
#
loop_
_entity.id
_entity.type
_entity.pdbx_description
1 polymer ?
#
loop_
_entity_poly.entity_id
_entity_poly.type
_entity_poly.pdbx_seq_one_letter_code
_entity_poly.pdbx_strand_id
1 'polypeptide(L)'
;MDKISGALNNCGKKVEEATKHAESMVDNIWNHVRMSSSPADAAMARLVQGTKLIANGGSDKLFQQTFGVIPGEKLLKQHVCYISKISGPVIGTLYITTKRLAFCSDYPLCHYPFSLQHQCIYYKVVVQLDQLRAVSPSANIFNSKEKYIEIVTVDGYEFFFMGFVSYDKALKTLNEALHQYGNRSSSDKFN
;
A
#
# COMPACT_ATOMS: atom_id res chain seq x y z
N MET A 1 -46.24 15.59 -15.82
CA MET A 1 -45.45 15.86 -14.59
C MET A 1 -44.39 14.78 -14.34
N ASP A 2 -44.20 13.85 -15.27
CA ASP A 2 -43.51 12.57 -15.03
C ASP A 2 -41.98 12.65 -15.22
N LYS A 3 -41.50 13.60 -16.02
CA LYS A 3 -40.06 13.83 -16.21
C LYS A 3 -39.36 14.39 -14.96
N ILE A 4 -40.07 15.19 -14.16
CA ILE A 4 -39.51 15.81 -12.94
C ILE A 4 -39.40 14.77 -11.81
N SER A 5 -40.41 13.90 -11.67
CA SER A 5 -40.39 12.78 -10.72
C SER A 5 -39.29 11.75 -11.04
N GLY A 6 -39.10 11.42 -12.33
CA GLY A 6 -38.01 10.54 -12.77
C GLY A 6 -36.61 11.11 -12.50
N ALA A 7 -36.42 12.43 -12.66
CA ALA A 7 -35.17 13.11 -12.38
C ALA A 7 -34.84 13.16 -10.87
N LEU A 8 -35.85 13.43 -10.02
CA LEU A 8 -35.68 13.40 -8.55
C LEU A 8 -35.32 12.00 -8.05
N ASN A 9 -36.00 10.96 -8.54
CA ASN A 9 -35.72 9.57 -8.15
C ASN A 9 -34.31 9.13 -8.56
N ASN A 10 -33.82 9.58 -9.72
CA ASN A 10 -32.44 9.31 -10.14
C ASN A 10 -31.41 10.07 -9.28
N CYS A 11 -31.72 11.32 -8.90
CA CYS A 11 -30.86 12.10 -7.99
C CYS A 11 -30.76 11.43 -6.62
N GLY A 12 -31.88 10.98 -6.04
CA GLY A 12 -31.91 10.27 -4.77
C GLY A 12 -31.04 9.01 -4.76
N LYS A 13 -31.13 8.18 -5.82
CA LYS A 13 -30.28 6.99 -5.96
C LYS A 13 -28.79 7.32 -6.02
N LYS A 14 -28.41 8.35 -6.79
CA LYS A 14 -27.01 8.78 -6.89
C LYS A 14 -26.47 9.32 -5.56
N VAL A 15 -27.28 10.06 -4.82
CA VAL A 15 -26.92 10.56 -3.49
C VAL A 15 -26.74 9.39 -2.52
N GLU A 16 -27.65 8.42 -2.52
CA GLU A 16 -27.56 7.23 -1.68
C GLU A 16 -26.32 6.38 -1.99
N GLU A 17 -26.01 6.16 -3.27
CA GLU A 17 -24.80 5.47 -3.70
C GLU A 17 -23.53 6.21 -3.26
N ALA A 18 -23.51 7.54 -3.40
CA ALA A 18 -22.38 8.36 -2.95
C ALA A 18 -22.21 8.30 -1.42
N THR A 19 -23.31 8.34 -0.66
CA THR A 19 -23.29 8.20 0.81
C THR A 19 -22.76 6.83 1.22
N LYS A 20 -23.27 5.74 0.65
CA LYS A 20 -22.77 4.37 0.92
C LYS A 20 -21.29 4.22 0.58
N HIS A 21 -20.85 4.86 -0.51
CA HIS A 21 -19.44 4.86 -0.88
C HIS A 21 -18.57 5.62 0.13
N ALA A 22 -19.04 6.79 0.58
CA ALA A 22 -18.34 7.58 1.59
C ALA A 22 -18.27 6.86 2.95
N GLU A 23 -19.36 6.24 3.40
CA GLU A 23 -19.40 5.43 4.62
C GLU A 23 -18.39 4.28 4.55
N SER A 24 -18.36 3.53 3.45
CA SER A 24 -17.39 2.44 3.25
C SER A 24 -15.94 2.94 3.24
N MET A 25 -15.67 4.12 2.70
CA MET A 25 -14.34 4.74 2.76
C MET A 25 -13.92 5.08 4.19
N VAL A 26 -14.82 5.68 4.97
CA VAL A 26 -14.58 6.02 6.38
C VAL A 26 -14.34 4.75 7.20
N ASP A 27 -15.14 3.71 6.99
CA ASP A 27 -14.97 2.41 7.66
C ASP A 27 -13.62 1.78 7.35
N ASN A 28 -13.17 1.81 6.09
CA ASN A 28 -11.86 1.27 5.70
C ASN A 28 -10.70 2.03 6.36
N ILE A 29 -10.79 3.36 6.44
CA ILE A 29 -9.76 4.18 7.11
C ILE A 29 -9.77 3.90 8.62
N TRP A 30 -10.94 3.80 9.24
CA TRP A 30 -11.07 3.51 10.66
C TRP A 30 -10.52 2.12 11.01
N ASN A 31 -10.87 1.10 10.22
CA ASN A 31 -10.35 -0.25 10.39
C ASN A 31 -8.82 -0.30 10.20
N HIS A 32 -8.27 0.49 9.26
CA HIS A 32 -6.82 0.63 9.08
C HIS A 32 -6.14 1.21 10.34
N VAL A 33 -6.69 2.26 10.94
CA VAL A 33 -6.13 2.87 12.16
C VAL A 33 -6.21 1.91 13.35
N ARG A 34 -7.33 1.20 13.48
CA ARG A 34 -7.56 0.24 14.58
C ARG A 34 -6.68 -1.01 14.50
N MET A 35 -6.10 -1.32 13.33
CA MET A 35 -5.20 -2.45 13.17
C MET A 35 -3.85 -2.25 13.87
N SER A 36 -3.46 -1.01 14.15
CA SER A 36 -2.29 -0.70 14.96
C SER A 36 -2.54 -1.03 16.43
N SER A 37 -1.52 -1.54 17.12
CA SER A 37 -1.54 -1.66 18.59
C SER A 37 -1.68 -0.31 19.30
N SER A 38 -1.30 0.78 18.62
CA SER A 38 -1.51 2.16 19.04
C SER A 38 -2.21 2.97 17.92
N PRO A 39 -3.54 3.14 18.00
CA PRO A 39 -4.31 3.90 17.00
C PRO A 39 -3.90 5.37 16.90
N ALA A 40 -3.55 6.01 18.02
CA ALA A 40 -3.11 7.40 18.05
C ALA A 40 -1.77 7.58 17.31
N ASP A 41 -0.81 6.68 17.54
CA ASP A 41 0.48 6.72 16.84
C ASP A 41 0.30 6.45 15.34
N ALA A 42 -0.61 5.54 14.97
CA ALA A 42 -0.94 5.30 13.57
C ALA A 42 -1.54 6.55 12.90
N ALA A 43 -2.48 7.23 13.55
CA ALA A 43 -3.06 8.47 13.04
C ALA A 43 -1.98 9.57 12.89
N MET A 44 -1.11 9.73 13.89
CA MET A 44 0.00 10.68 13.84
C MET A 44 1.00 10.36 12.74
N ALA A 45 1.36 9.08 12.57
CA ALA A 45 2.23 8.62 11.50
C ALA A 45 1.66 8.98 10.11
N ARG A 46 0.34 8.81 9.93
CA ARG A 46 -0.34 9.19 8.69
C ARG A 46 -0.35 10.69 8.45
N LEU A 47 -0.57 11.50 9.49
CA LEU A 47 -0.48 12.96 9.37
C LEU A 47 0.92 13.39 8.93
N VAL A 48 1.96 12.89 9.60
CA VAL A 48 3.37 13.19 9.26
C VAL A 48 3.69 12.78 7.82
N GLN A 49 3.25 11.60 7.38
CA GLN A 49 3.45 11.16 6.01
C GLN A 49 2.70 11.99 4.98
N GLY A 50 1.49 12.44 5.30
CA GLY A 50 0.75 13.40 4.47
C GLY A 50 1.52 14.71 4.29
N THR A 51 2.10 15.25 5.37
CA THR A 51 2.95 16.45 5.32
C THR A 51 4.21 16.22 4.49
N LYS A 52 4.89 15.07 4.63
CA LYS A 52 6.07 14.72 3.84
C LYS A 52 5.77 14.67 2.33
N LEU A 53 4.62 14.14 1.95
CA LEU A 53 4.20 14.09 0.55
C LEU A 53 4.08 15.50 -0.04
N ILE A 54 3.48 16.42 0.71
CA ILE A 54 3.32 17.82 0.28
C ILE A 54 4.68 18.52 0.24
N ALA A 55 5.47 18.43 1.31
CA ALA A 55 6.76 19.09 1.43
C ALA A 55 7.76 18.67 0.34
N ASN A 56 7.72 17.40 -0.08
CA ASN A 56 8.58 16.90 -1.14
C ASN A 56 8.02 17.13 -2.55
N GLY A 57 6.83 17.71 -2.69
CA GLY A 57 6.24 18.07 -3.98
C GLY A 57 5.59 16.88 -4.71
N GLY A 58 5.03 15.92 -3.96
CA GLY A 58 4.27 14.80 -4.47
C GLY A 58 4.92 13.43 -4.26
N SER A 59 4.17 12.39 -4.61
CA SER A 59 4.54 10.98 -4.36
C SER A 59 5.81 10.55 -5.09
N ASP A 60 5.99 10.95 -6.35
CA ASP A 60 7.17 10.60 -7.15
C ASP A 60 8.47 11.10 -6.51
N LYS A 61 8.48 12.37 -6.09
CA LYS A 61 9.66 12.97 -5.45
C LYS A 61 9.94 12.35 -4.08
N LEU A 62 8.89 12.13 -3.28
CA LEU A 62 9.03 11.44 -1.99
C LEU A 62 9.59 10.02 -2.16
N PHE A 63 9.10 9.27 -3.14
CA PHE A 63 9.59 7.93 -3.46
C PHE A 63 11.08 7.97 -3.85
N GLN A 64 11.46 8.85 -4.77
CA GLN A 64 12.84 8.98 -5.25
C GLN A 64 13.80 9.39 -4.14
N GLN A 65 13.42 10.29 -3.25
CA GLN A 65 14.22 10.64 -2.07
C GLN A 65 14.36 9.47 -1.09
N THR A 66 13.33 8.63 -0.97
CA THR A 66 13.31 7.52 -0.01
C THR A 66 14.11 6.31 -0.50
N PHE A 67 14.08 6.02 -1.81
CA PHE A 67 14.62 4.78 -2.40
C PHE A 67 15.64 5.00 -3.51
N GLY A 68 16.03 6.25 -3.77
CA GLY A 68 16.89 6.63 -4.89
C GLY A 68 16.17 6.57 -6.24
N VAL A 69 16.89 6.97 -7.29
CA VAL A 69 16.37 7.05 -8.66
C VAL A 69 16.96 5.90 -9.48
N ILE A 70 16.08 5.16 -10.18
CA ILE A 70 16.49 4.21 -11.23
C ILE A 70 16.10 4.81 -12.59
N PRO A 71 17.00 4.89 -13.59
CA PRO A 71 16.68 5.44 -14.91
C PRO A 71 15.46 4.76 -15.54
N GLY A 72 14.50 5.54 -16.04
CA GLY A 72 13.27 5.04 -16.67
C GLY A 72 12.25 4.39 -15.72
N GLU A 73 12.49 4.40 -14.41
CA GLU A 73 11.51 3.98 -13.40
C GLU A 73 10.38 5.02 -13.29
N LYS A 74 9.13 4.56 -13.30
CA LYS A 74 7.94 5.39 -13.07
C LYS A 74 7.15 4.83 -11.92
N LEU A 75 6.72 5.69 -10.99
CA LEU A 75 5.79 5.32 -9.94
C LEU A 75 4.40 5.09 -10.55
N LEU A 76 3.82 3.91 -10.33
CA LEU A 76 2.47 3.57 -10.80
C LEU A 76 1.44 3.96 -9.74
N LYS A 77 1.65 3.51 -8.50
CA LYS A 77 0.75 3.81 -7.37
C LYS A 77 1.47 3.67 -6.03
N GLN A 78 0.93 4.33 -5.02
CA GLN A 78 1.25 4.09 -3.62
C GLN A 78 0.01 3.61 -2.87
N HIS A 79 0.21 2.70 -1.93
CA HIS A 79 -0.83 2.15 -1.08
C HIS A 79 -0.40 2.20 0.38
N VAL A 80 -1.31 2.66 1.23
CA VAL A 80 -1.13 2.63 2.68
C VAL A 80 -1.51 1.25 3.17
N CYS A 81 -0.61 0.62 3.92
CA CYS A 81 -0.79 -0.74 4.41
C CYS A 81 0.12 -0.99 5.63
N TYR A 82 0.07 -2.21 6.14
CA TYR A 82 1.00 -2.74 7.12
C TYR A 82 1.79 -3.86 6.48
N ILE A 83 3.05 -4.04 6.88
CA ILE A 83 3.77 -5.30 6.68
C ILE A 83 3.69 -6.12 7.96
N SER A 84 3.28 -7.38 7.85
CA SER A 84 3.25 -8.31 8.98
C SER A 84 4.68 -8.72 9.35
N LYS A 85 4.98 -8.69 10.64
CA LYS A 85 6.24 -9.18 11.21
C LYS A 85 5.95 -9.97 12.48
N ILE A 86 6.93 -10.74 12.92
CA ILE A 86 6.89 -11.49 14.19
C ILE A 86 6.65 -10.54 15.38
N SER A 87 7.24 -9.33 15.35
CA SER A 87 7.03 -8.30 16.38
C SER A 87 5.69 -7.56 16.27
N GLY A 88 4.81 -7.98 15.36
CA GLY A 88 3.56 -7.33 15.02
C GLY A 88 3.61 -6.50 13.72
N PRO A 89 2.44 -6.07 13.22
CA PRO A 89 2.33 -5.31 11.98
C PRO A 89 3.00 -3.94 12.08
N VAL A 90 3.69 -3.53 11.02
CA VAL A 90 4.33 -2.21 10.91
C VAL A 90 3.64 -1.39 9.83
N ILE A 91 3.05 -0.26 10.23
CA ILE A 91 2.40 0.67 9.30
C ILE A 91 3.42 1.31 8.36
N GLY A 92 3.05 1.44 7.10
CA GLY A 92 3.88 2.07 6.10
C GLY A 92 3.17 2.32 4.78
N THR A 93 3.99 2.65 3.79
CA THR A 93 3.54 2.92 2.43
C THR A 93 4.26 1.97 1.47
N LEU A 94 3.48 1.20 0.71
CA LEU A 94 3.93 0.35 -0.39
C LEU A 94 3.85 1.14 -1.71
N TYR A 95 4.99 1.33 -2.35
CA TYR A 95 5.16 1.93 -3.66
C TYR A 95 5.30 0.84 -4.71
N ILE A 96 4.53 0.95 -5.79
CA ILE A 96 4.57 0.04 -6.93
C ILE A 96 5.07 0.85 -8.12
N THR A 97 6.20 0.45 -8.70
CA THR A 97 6.78 1.12 -9.87
C THR A 97 6.83 0.18 -11.06
N THR A 98 7.26 0.70 -12.20
CA THR A 98 7.54 -0.11 -13.40
C THR A 98 8.75 -1.03 -13.27
N LYS A 99 9.49 -0.98 -12.15
CA LYS A 99 10.73 -1.77 -11.96
C LYS A 99 10.82 -2.53 -10.64
N ARG A 100 10.16 -2.05 -9.57
CA ARG A 100 10.23 -2.66 -8.24
C ARG A 100 9.00 -2.37 -7.42
N LEU A 101 8.81 -3.19 -6.40
CA LEU A 101 7.98 -2.92 -5.25
C LEU A 101 8.89 -2.39 -4.14
N ALA A 102 8.45 -1.36 -3.43
CA ALA A 102 9.21 -0.79 -2.34
C ALA A 102 8.29 -0.41 -1.18
N PHE A 103 8.57 -0.89 0.01
CA PHE A 103 7.86 -0.52 1.22
C PHE A 103 8.78 0.26 2.16
N CYS A 104 8.23 1.28 2.82
CA CYS A 104 8.88 1.99 3.92
C CYS A 104 7.90 2.17 5.07
N SER A 105 8.34 1.92 6.30
CA SER A 105 7.57 2.25 7.49
C SER A 105 7.33 3.76 7.59
N ASP A 106 6.18 4.15 8.13
CA ASP A 106 5.81 5.57 8.22
C ASP A 106 6.61 6.31 9.30
N TYR A 107 7.07 5.57 10.33
CA TYR A 107 7.95 6.03 11.40
C TYR A 107 9.15 5.08 11.57
N PRO A 108 10.29 5.56 12.11
CA PRO A 108 11.45 4.72 12.33
C PRO A 108 11.19 3.78 13.52
N LEU A 109 11.61 2.53 13.40
CA LEU A 109 11.53 1.55 14.46
C LEU A 109 12.76 1.70 15.35
N CYS A 110 12.54 2.14 16.59
CA CYS A 110 13.58 2.24 17.61
C CYS A 110 13.77 0.87 18.26
N HIS A 111 14.97 0.32 18.15
CA HIS A 111 15.38 -0.80 18.97
C HIS A 111 16.18 -0.27 20.16
N TYR A 112 16.03 -0.91 21.32
CA TYR A 112 16.94 -0.74 22.44
C TYR A 112 18.04 -1.80 22.28
N PRO A 113 19.16 -1.52 21.60
CA PRO A 113 20.33 -2.36 21.81
C PRO A 113 20.75 -2.22 23.28
N PHE A 114 21.41 -3.23 23.83
CA PHE A 114 22.02 -3.20 25.17
C PHE A 114 23.08 -2.08 25.39
N SER A 115 23.26 -1.19 24.40
CA SER A 115 24.11 0.00 24.43
C SER A 115 23.25 1.27 24.53
N LEU A 116 23.73 2.26 25.29
CA LEU A 116 23.12 3.58 25.59
C LEU A 116 22.81 4.50 24.37
N GLN A 117 22.70 3.97 23.16
CA GLN A 117 22.39 4.73 21.94
C GLN A 117 21.08 4.25 21.31
N HIS A 118 20.11 5.16 21.26
CA HIS A 118 18.85 4.97 20.56
C HIS A 118 19.09 5.03 19.05
N GLN A 119 19.13 3.88 18.38
CA GLN A 119 19.14 3.84 16.92
C GLN A 119 17.73 3.50 16.42
N CYS A 120 17.09 4.51 15.81
CA CYS A 120 15.80 4.37 15.17
C CYS A 120 16.01 4.30 13.67
N ILE A 121 15.61 3.20 13.05
CA ILE A 121 15.77 2.97 11.61
C ILE A 121 14.43 2.74 10.93
N TYR A 122 14.26 3.27 9.73
CA TYR A 122 13.10 2.97 8.92
C TYR A 122 13.16 1.53 8.42
N TYR A 123 12.08 0.78 8.60
CA TYR A 123 11.98 -0.56 8.04
C TYR A 123 11.64 -0.45 6.56
N LYS A 124 12.54 -0.94 5.70
CA LYS A 124 12.40 -0.88 4.25
C LYS A 124 12.47 -2.28 3.65
N VAL A 125 11.64 -2.52 2.64
CA VAL A 125 11.68 -3.70 1.78
C VAL A 125 11.72 -3.23 0.34
N VAL A 126 12.61 -3.78 -0.47
CA VAL A 126 12.68 -3.48 -1.90
C VAL A 126 12.81 -4.80 -2.66
N VAL A 127 11.87 -5.06 -3.56
CA VAL A 127 11.83 -6.26 -4.38
C VAL A 127 11.73 -5.83 -5.84
N GLN A 128 12.72 -6.16 -6.65
CA GLN A 128 12.66 -5.91 -8.09
C GLN A 128 11.62 -6.82 -8.75
N LEU A 129 10.94 -6.35 -9.80
CA LEU A 129 9.87 -7.12 -10.43
C LEU A 129 10.35 -8.41 -11.10
N ASP A 130 11.63 -8.47 -11.48
CA ASP A 130 12.27 -9.69 -12.02
C ASP A 130 12.54 -10.75 -10.94
N GLN A 131 12.64 -10.33 -9.67
CA GLN A 131 12.78 -11.20 -8.51
C GLN A 131 11.43 -11.59 -7.91
N LEU A 132 10.32 -11.11 -8.48
CA LEU A 132 8.98 -11.39 -7.98
C LEU A 132 8.44 -12.68 -8.61
N ARG A 133 8.21 -13.70 -7.80
CA ARG A 133 7.64 -14.99 -8.24
C ARG A 133 6.12 -14.93 -8.31
N ALA A 134 5.48 -14.42 -7.27
CA ALA A 134 4.03 -14.39 -7.19
C ALA A 134 3.51 -13.23 -6.34
N VAL A 135 2.30 -12.78 -6.68
CA VAL A 135 1.46 -11.90 -5.86
C VAL A 135 0.11 -12.58 -5.70
N SER A 136 -0.23 -12.95 -4.48
CA SER A 136 -1.42 -13.76 -4.19
C SER A 136 -2.27 -13.10 -3.12
N PRO A 137 -3.61 -13.08 -3.27
CA PRO A 137 -4.48 -12.81 -2.14
C PRO A 137 -4.38 -13.96 -1.13
N SER A 138 -4.31 -13.62 0.16
CA SER A 138 -4.33 -14.57 1.26
C SER A 138 -5.24 -14.05 2.37
N ALA A 139 -5.70 -14.93 3.24
CA ALA A 139 -6.57 -14.59 4.36
C ALA A 139 -6.07 -15.26 5.63
N ASN A 140 -6.20 -14.58 6.76
CA ASN A 140 -5.91 -15.21 8.04
C ASN A 140 -6.95 -16.31 8.31
N ILE A 141 -6.46 -17.54 8.49
CA ILE A 141 -7.27 -18.71 8.84
C ILE A 141 -8.08 -18.53 10.13
N PHE A 142 -7.60 -17.70 11.06
CA PHE A 142 -8.29 -17.38 12.32
C PHE A 142 -9.17 -16.13 12.23
N ASN A 143 -8.97 -15.28 11.22
CA ASN A 143 -9.75 -14.05 11.02
C ASN A 143 -9.95 -13.76 9.53
N SER A 144 -11.04 -14.26 8.96
CA SER A 144 -11.36 -14.09 7.54
C SER A 144 -11.58 -12.64 7.09
N LYS A 145 -11.72 -11.69 8.03
CA LYS A 145 -11.79 -10.26 7.74
C LYS A 145 -10.42 -9.64 7.49
N GLU A 146 -9.34 -10.27 7.95
CA GLU A 146 -7.98 -9.84 7.67
C GLU A 146 -7.53 -10.41 6.33
N LYS A 147 -7.56 -9.55 5.32
CA LYS A 147 -7.07 -9.84 3.98
C LYS A 147 -5.59 -9.44 3.88
N TYR A 148 -4.80 -10.35 3.32
CA TYR A 148 -3.38 -10.20 3.08
C TYR A 148 -3.11 -10.22 1.58
N ILE A 149 -2.11 -9.46 1.16
CA ILE A 149 -1.45 -9.68 -0.11
C ILE A 149 -0.10 -10.29 0.21
N GLU A 150 0.07 -11.53 -0.23
CA GLU A 150 1.31 -12.27 -0.14
C GLU A 150 2.18 -11.97 -1.36
N ILE A 151 3.45 -11.66 -1.11
CA ILE A 151 4.47 -11.38 -2.12
C ILE A 151 5.57 -12.41 -1.91
N VAL A 152 5.78 -13.26 -2.92
CA VAL A 152 6.79 -14.32 -2.88
C VAL A 152 7.89 -14.00 -3.87
N THR A 153 9.13 -14.04 -3.44
CA THR A 153 10.29 -13.79 -4.30
C THR A 153 10.84 -15.08 -4.91
N VAL A 154 11.67 -14.97 -5.95
CA VAL A 154 12.27 -16.11 -6.66
C VAL A 154 13.21 -16.91 -5.75
N ASP A 155 13.85 -16.27 -4.78
CA ASP A 155 14.69 -16.90 -3.75
C ASP A 155 13.90 -17.42 -2.53
N GLY A 156 12.57 -17.27 -2.52
CA GLY A 156 11.69 -17.91 -1.54
C GLY A 156 11.39 -17.09 -0.28
N TYR A 157 11.71 -15.79 -0.26
CA TYR A 157 11.22 -14.91 0.79
C TYR A 157 9.73 -14.59 0.59
N GLU A 158 9.01 -14.53 1.70
CA GLU A 158 7.58 -14.24 1.74
C GLU A 158 7.33 -12.95 2.54
N PHE A 159 6.57 -12.03 1.94
CA PHE A 159 6.14 -10.80 2.59
C PHE A 159 4.62 -10.72 2.60
N PHE A 160 4.05 -10.56 3.79
CA PHE A 160 2.61 -10.44 3.98
C PHE A 160 2.25 -8.99 4.26
N PHE A 161 1.55 -8.36 3.33
CA PHE A 161 1.02 -7.01 3.50
C PHE A 161 -0.46 -7.07 3.85
N MET A 162 -0.92 -6.24 4.79
CA MET A 162 -2.29 -6.26 5.29
C MET A 162 -2.81 -4.85 5.58
N GLY A 163 -4.08 -4.76 5.97
CA GLY A 163 -4.67 -3.49 6.41
C GLY A 163 -4.66 -2.40 5.34
N PHE A 164 -4.78 -2.78 4.07
CA PHE A 164 -4.83 -1.82 2.98
C PHE A 164 -6.07 -0.94 3.09
N VAL A 165 -5.92 0.38 3.01
CA VAL A 165 -7.06 1.31 2.88
C VAL A 165 -7.87 1.04 1.60
N SER A 166 -7.23 0.48 0.57
CA SER A 166 -7.89 0.04 -0.66
C SER A 166 -7.27 -1.26 -1.17
N TYR A 167 -7.64 -2.38 -0.53
CA TYR A 167 -7.10 -3.72 -0.82
C TYR A 167 -7.22 -4.10 -2.30
N ASP A 168 -8.42 -4.04 -2.88
CA ASP A 168 -8.64 -4.50 -4.27
C ASP A 168 -7.85 -3.67 -5.29
N LYS A 169 -7.70 -2.36 -5.03
CA LYS A 169 -6.87 -1.47 -5.86
C LYS A 169 -5.39 -1.83 -5.76
N ALA A 170 -4.91 -2.17 -4.56
CA ALA A 170 -3.52 -2.58 -4.35
C ALA A 170 -3.22 -3.90 -5.07
N LEU A 171 -4.07 -4.91 -4.87
CA LEU A 171 -3.93 -6.22 -5.51
C LEU A 171 -3.98 -6.11 -7.03
N LYS A 172 -4.92 -5.33 -7.57
CA LYS A 172 -5.00 -5.06 -9.01
C LYS A 172 -3.71 -4.42 -9.54
N THR A 173 -3.24 -3.36 -8.89
CA THR A 173 -2.04 -2.64 -9.36
C THR A 173 -0.78 -3.51 -9.32
N LEU A 174 -0.64 -4.35 -8.29
CA LEU A 174 0.49 -5.29 -8.18
C LEU A 174 0.48 -6.33 -9.31
N ASN A 175 -0.68 -6.94 -9.57
CA ASN A 175 -0.82 -7.91 -10.65
C ASN A 175 -0.56 -7.27 -12.03
N GLU A 176 -1.09 -6.07 -12.27
CA GLU A 176 -0.84 -5.33 -13.51
C GLU A 176 0.65 -5.01 -13.70
N ALA A 177 1.35 -4.61 -12.65
CA ALA A 177 2.79 -4.35 -12.71
C ALA A 177 3.59 -5.61 -13.07
N LEU A 178 3.28 -6.74 -12.45
CA LEU A 178 3.94 -8.03 -12.72
C LEU A 178 3.65 -8.52 -14.16
N HIS A 179 2.40 -8.46 -14.61
CA HIS A 179 2.02 -8.82 -15.98
C HIS A 179 2.70 -7.94 -17.04
N GLN A 180 2.72 -6.62 -16.84
CA GLN A 180 3.36 -5.69 -17.77
C GLN A 180 4.87 -5.93 -17.86
N TYR A 181 5.52 -6.25 -16.74
CA TYR A 181 6.93 -6.61 -16.72
C TYR A 181 7.22 -7.90 -17.51
N GLY A 182 6.41 -8.95 -17.32
CA GLY A 182 6.51 -10.20 -18.08
C GLY A 182 6.36 -10.00 -19.59
N ASN A 183 5.44 -9.14 -20.02
CA ASN A 183 5.23 -8.86 -21.44
C ASN A 183 6.39 -8.08 -22.07
N ARG A 184 6.97 -7.09 -21.35
CA ARG A 184 8.12 -6.30 -21.84
C ARG A 184 9.40 -7.13 -21.92
N SER A 185 9.70 -7.92 -20.89
CA SER A 185 10.87 -8.81 -20.90
C SER A 185 10.83 -9.86 -22.01
N SER A 186 9.62 -10.23 -22.45
CA SER A 186 9.46 -11.11 -23.61
C SER A 186 9.71 -10.38 -24.93
N SER A 187 9.30 -9.12 -25.06
CA SER A 187 9.49 -8.33 -26.30
C SER A 187 10.93 -7.86 -26.49
N ASP A 188 11.65 -7.54 -25.40
CA ASP A 188 13.07 -7.18 -25.45
C ASP A 188 13.99 -8.36 -25.79
N LYS A 189 13.50 -9.61 -25.70
CA LYS A 189 14.25 -10.82 -26.12
C LYS A 189 14.17 -11.11 -27.62
N PHE A 190 13.31 -10.41 -28.36
CA PHE A 190 13.08 -10.63 -29.80
C PHE A 190 13.51 -9.45 -30.68
N ASN A 191 14.16 -8.43 -30.11
CA ASN A 191 14.85 -7.35 -30.82
C ASN A 191 16.36 -7.41 -30.54
#